data_AF-Q3BSR8-F1
#
_entry.id   AF-Q3BSR8-F1
#
_cell.length_a   1.000
_cell.length_b   1.000
_cell.length_c   1.000
_cell.angle_alpha   90.00
_cell.angle_beta   90.00
_cell.angle_gamma   90.00
#
_symmetry.space_group_name_H-M   'P 1'
#
loop_
_entity.id
_entity.type
_entity.pdbx_description
1 polymer ?
#
loop_
_entity_poly.entity_id
_entity_poly.type
_entity_poly.pdbx_seq_one_letter_code
_entity_poly.pdbx_strand_id
1 'polypeptide(L)'
;MQAGWFNDLTAWLWRAVKLVWQAIVDFVGDLFVMWLEQSLAAILYVLTLLPMPDFMKGQSIGGMLGNAGSTILWFADVFKIGPALVMIGAAMVFYLLRRVLTVGIW
;
A
#
# COMPACT_ATOMS: atom_id res chain seq x y z
N MET A 1 -36.57 -25.64 38.35
CA MET A 1 -35.88 -24.36 38.17
C MET A 1 -34.44 -24.67 37.82
N GLN A 2 -34.18 -24.97 36.54
CA GLN A 2 -32.84 -25.32 36.07
C GLN A 2 -31.93 -24.09 36.16
N ALA A 3 -30.68 -24.30 36.56
CA ALA A 3 -29.72 -23.28 36.96
C ALA A 3 -29.36 -22.30 35.82
N GLY A 4 -30.21 -21.30 35.58
CA GLY A 4 -29.96 -20.23 34.62
C GLY A 4 -28.71 -19.41 34.96
N TRP A 5 -28.45 -19.21 36.26
CA TRP A 5 -27.29 -18.48 36.75
C TRP A 5 -25.94 -19.11 36.35
N PHE A 6 -25.87 -20.45 36.26
CA PHE A 6 -24.65 -21.14 35.84
C PHE A 6 -24.39 -20.97 34.34
N ASN A 7 -25.47 -20.95 33.56
CA ASN A 7 -25.40 -20.74 32.12
C ASN A 7 -25.01 -19.28 31.79
N ASP A 8 -25.53 -18.31 32.54
CA ASP A 8 -25.16 -16.89 32.41
C ASP A 8 -23.70 -16.63 32.80
N LEU A 9 -23.22 -17.28 33.86
CA LEU A 9 -21.82 -17.16 34.30
C LEU A 9 -20.86 -17.78 33.27
N THR A 10 -21.25 -18.90 32.68
CA THR A 10 -20.50 -19.54 31.58
C THR A 10 -20.51 -18.69 30.31
N ALA A 11 -21.65 -18.06 29.97
CA ALA A 11 -21.76 -17.16 28.83
C ALA A 11 -20.91 -15.89 28.99
N TRP A 12 -20.86 -15.32 30.20
CA TRP A 12 -20.00 -14.19 30.52
C TRP A 12 -18.51 -14.55 30.39
N LEU A 13 -18.11 -15.70 30.95
CA LEU A 13 -16.73 -16.19 30.84
C LEU A 13 -16.33 -16.42 29.37
N TRP A 14 -17.23 -17.00 28.58
CA TRP A 14 -16.99 -17.25 27.16
C TRP A 14 -16.88 -15.96 26.35
N ARG A 15 -17.64 -14.92 26.69
CA ARG A 15 -17.49 -13.58 26.09
C ARG A 15 -16.15 -12.95 26.45
N ALA A 16 -15.72 -13.05 27.71
CA ALA A 16 -14.42 -12.52 28.13
C ALA A 16 -13.27 -13.20 27.37
N VAL A 17 -13.29 -14.53 27.25
CA VAL A 17 -12.29 -15.28 26.48
C VAL A 17 -12.29 -14.89 25.00
N LYS A 18 -13.47 -14.71 24.39
CA LYS A 18 -13.57 -14.26 23.00
C LYS A 18 -12.98 -12.87 22.79
N LEU A 19 -13.24 -11.93 23.70
CA LEU A 19 -12.69 -10.56 23.61
C LEU A 19 -11.17 -10.56 23.72
N VAL A 20 -10.61 -11.37 24.64
CA VAL A 20 -9.16 -11.52 24.78
C VAL A 20 -8.54 -12.15 23.53
N TRP A 21 -9.19 -13.18 22.98
CA TRP A 21 -8.71 -13.82 21.74
C TRP A 21 -8.76 -12.85 20.55
N GLN A 22 -9.85 -12.09 20.42
CA GLN A 22 -10.00 -11.09 19.37
C GLN A 22 -8.91 -10.01 19.47
N ALA A 23 -8.63 -9.51 20.67
CA ALA A 23 -7.55 -8.54 20.87
C ALA A 23 -6.16 -9.09 20.49
N ILE A 24 -5.91 -10.39 20.72
CA ILE A 24 -4.67 -11.05 20.28
C ILE A 24 -4.59 -11.12 18.75
N VAL A 25 -5.70 -11.48 18.08
CA VAL A 25 -5.76 -11.54 16.63
C VAL A 25 -5.56 -10.15 16.01
N ASP A 26 -6.24 -9.14 16.55
CA ASP A 26 -6.11 -7.75 16.10
C ASP A 26 -4.67 -7.24 16.31
N PHE A 27 -4.06 -7.55 17.46
CA PHE A 27 -2.66 -7.19 17.74
C PHE A 27 -1.67 -7.81 16.75
N VAL A 28 -1.85 -9.09 16.38
CA VAL A 28 -1.00 -9.76 15.38
C VAL A 28 -1.22 -9.16 13.99
N GLY A 29 -2.47 -8.83 13.64
CA GLY A 29 -2.80 -8.12 12.40
C GLY A 29 -2.12 -6.77 12.30
N ASP A 30 -2.22 -5.96 13.34
CA ASP A 30 -1.60 -4.63 13.41
C ASP A 30 -0.06 -4.71 13.37
N LEU A 31 0.53 -5.70 14.05
CA LEU A 31 1.98 -5.91 14.04
C LEU A 31 2.50 -6.22 12.63
N PHE A 32 1.75 -7.01 11.85
CA PHE A 32 2.11 -7.31 10.46
C PHE A 32 1.99 -6.09 9.54
N VAL A 33 0.95 -5.27 9.71
CA VAL A 33 0.78 -4.02 8.95
C VAL A 33 1.92 -3.04 9.28
N MET A 34 2.23 -2.85 10.57
CA MET A 34 3.31 -1.98 11.01
C MET A 34 4.68 -2.45 10.48
N TRP A 35 4.92 -3.76 10.46
CA TRP A 35 6.14 -4.34 9.89
C TRP A 35 6.26 -4.06 8.39
N LEU A 36 5.15 -4.23 7.63
CA LEU A 36 5.13 -3.89 6.21
C LEU A 36 5.42 -2.40 5.98
N GLU A 37 4.77 -1.51 6.72
CA GLU A 37 5.00 -0.07 6.62
C GLU A 37 6.46 0.31 6.88
N GLN A 38 7.08 -0.25 7.93
CA GLN A 38 8.49 0.00 8.23
C GLN A 38 9.42 -0.57 7.15
N SER A 39 9.12 -1.76 6.61
CA SER A 39 9.92 -2.36 5.54
C SER A 39 9.90 -1.50 4.26
N LEU A 40 8.73 -0.99 3.89
CA LEU A 40 8.54 -0.10 2.74
C LEU A 40 9.20 1.26 2.97
N ALA A 41 9.10 1.81 4.18
CA ALA A 41 9.78 3.04 4.56
C ALA A 41 11.31 2.90 4.51
N ALA A 42 11.85 1.76 4.93
CA ALA A 42 13.29 1.46 4.83
C ALA A 42 13.76 1.38 3.37
N ILE A 43 12.97 0.74 2.49
CA ILE A 43 13.24 0.70 1.06
C ILE A 43 13.22 2.12 0.48
N LEU A 44 12.22 2.93 0.84
CA LEU A 44 12.11 4.32 0.39
C LEU A 44 13.32 5.16 0.87
N TYR A 45 13.74 4.99 2.12
CA TYR A 45 14.91 5.66 2.66
C TYR A 45 16.18 5.33 1.86
N VAL A 46 16.40 4.05 1.55
CA VAL A 46 17.52 3.61 0.70
C VAL A 46 17.44 4.22 -0.71
N LEU A 47 16.23 4.33 -1.28
CA LEU A 47 16.04 4.98 -2.58
C LEU A 47 16.31 6.49 -2.53
N THR A 48 15.98 7.18 -1.44
CA THR A 48 16.27 8.61 -1.27
C THR A 48 17.76 8.89 -1.06
N LEU A 49 18.51 7.91 -0.55
CA LEU A 49 19.96 7.98 -0.42
C LEU A 49 20.69 7.70 -1.73
N LEU A 50 20.02 7.17 -2.75
CA LEU A 50 20.63 6.95 -4.06
C LEU A 50 20.84 8.33 -4.72
N PRO A 51 22.09 8.81 -4.88
CA PRO A 51 22.32 10.06 -5.57
C PRO A 51 21.82 9.92 -7.00
N MET A 52 20.90 10.79 -7.41
CA MET A 52 20.44 10.81 -8.80
C MET A 52 21.66 10.97 -9.72
N PRO A 53 21.92 10.02 -10.63
CA PRO A 53 23.04 10.09 -11.56
C PRO A 53 22.96 11.40 -12.34
N ASP A 54 24.08 12.05 -12.63
CA ASP A 54 24.11 13.36 -13.32
C ASP A 54 23.42 13.34 -14.70
N PHE A 55 23.14 12.15 -15.27
CA PHE A 55 22.32 11.95 -16.47
C PHE A 55 20.82 12.30 -16.29
N MET A 56 20.28 12.29 -15.05
CA MET A 56 18.86 12.56 -14.76
C MET A 56 18.59 13.98 -14.24
N LYS A 57 19.62 14.76 -13.89
CA LYS A 57 19.45 16.11 -13.30
C LYS A 57 19.02 17.20 -14.30
N GLY A 58 18.86 16.86 -15.58
CA GLY A 58 18.47 17.81 -16.62
C GLY A 58 17.73 17.23 -17.82
N GLN A 59 17.42 15.93 -17.83
CA GLN A 59 16.62 15.32 -18.89
C GLN A 59 15.37 14.66 -18.28
N SER A 60 14.20 15.15 -18.69
CA SER A 60 12.94 14.43 -18.47
C SER A 60 13.02 13.06 -19.16
N ILE A 61 12.20 12.09 -18.74
CA ILE A 61 12.06 10.80 -19.46
C ILE A 61 11.75 11.05 -20.95
N GLY A 62 11.03 12.13 -21.27
CA GLY A 62 10.82 12.59 -22.65
C GLY A 62 12.08 13.12 -23.34
N GLY A 63 12.98 13.79 -22.62
CA GLY A 63 14.29 14.23 -23.11
C GLY A 63 15.27 13.07 -23.30
N MET A 64 15.28 12.09 -22.40
CA MET A 64 16.09 10.87 -22.54
C MET A 64 15.58 9.96 -23.65
N LEU A 65 14.26 9.86 -23.84
CA LEU A 65 13.67 9.18 -25.00
C LEU A 65 13.95 9.93 -26.29
N GLY A 66 13.81 11.25 -26.33
CA GLY A 66 14.13 12.06 -27.50
C GLY A 66 15.61 12.00 -27.93
N ASN A 67 16.52 11.73 -27.00
CA ASN A 67 17.96 11.55 -27.26
C ASN A 67 18.39 10.07 -27.34
N ALA A 68 17.49 9.13 -27.04
CA ALA A 68 17.78 7.71 -27.19
C ALA A 68 17.69 7.36 -28.68
N GLY A 69 18.74 6.72 -29.21
CA GLY A 69 18.80 6.34 -30.62
C GLY A 69 17.53 5.64 -31.09
N SER A 70 17.21 5.77 -32.39
CA SER A 70 15.95 5.36 -33.03
C SER A 70 15.40 3.99 -32.59
N THR A 71 16.26 3.04 -32.25
CA THR A 71 15.90 1.72 -31.71
C THR A 71 15.19 1.78 -30.35
N ILE A 72 15.63 2.61 -29.40
CA ILE A 72 15.06 2.67 -28.04
C ILE A 72 13.72 3.41 -28.04
N LEU A 73 13.59 4.47 -28.85
CA LEU A 73 12.31 5.14 -29.11
C LEU A 73 11.29 4.20 -29.73
N TRP A 74 11.72 3.37 -30.69
CA TRP A 74 10.87 2.36 -31.29
C TRP A 74 10.35 1.35 -30.25
N PHE A 75 11.22 0.84 -29.37
CA PHE A 75 10.78 -0.03 -28.28
C PHE A 75 9.83 0.67 -27.30
N ALA A 76 10.10 1.92 -26.92
CA ALA A 76 9.24 2.67 -26.01
C ALA A 76 7.85 2.96 -26.59
N ASP A 77 7.75 3.17 -27.90
CA ASP A 77 6.47 3.35 -28.60
C ASP A 77 5.75 2.01 -28.82
N VAL A 78 6.46 0.92 -29.12
CA VAL A 78 5.89 -0.44 -29.22
C VAL A 78 5.32 -0.90 -27.88
N PHE A 79 6.05 -0.68 -26.78
CA PHE A 79 5.60 -1.04 -25.42
C PHE A 79 4.59 -0.04 -24.82
N LYS A 80 4.25 1.03 -25.54
CA LYS A 80 3.28 2.06 -25.11
C LYS A 80 3.52 2.54 -23.67
N ILE A 81 4.79 2.76 -23.33
CA ILE A 81 5.23 3.11 -21.97
C ILE A 81 4.63 4.46 -21.52
N GLY A 82 4.58 5.44 -22.43
CA GLY A 82 3.98 6.75 -22.16
C GLY A 82 2.49 6.66 -21.80
N PRO A 83 1.63 6.11 -22.67
CA PRO A 83 0.21 5.92 -22.38
C PRO A 83 -0.05 5.07 -21.14
N ALA A 84 0.75 4.03 -20.89
CA ALA A 84 0.60 3.16 -19.73
C ALA A 84 0.88 3.90 -18.41
N LEU A 85 1.95 4.71 -18.35
CA LEU A 85 2.26 5.52 -17.17
C LEU A 85 1.17 6.55 -16.86
N VAL A 86 0.57 7.15 -17.88
CA VAL A 86 -0.55 8.08 -17.70
C VAL A 86 -1.78 7.37 -17.14
N MET A 87 -2.11 6.17 -17.64
CA MET A 87 -3.21 5.36 -17.11
C MET A 87 -2.96 4.91 -15.67
N ILE A 88 -1.73 4.52 -15.32
CA ILE A 88 -1.36 4.17 -13.94
C ILE A 88 -1.49 5.39 -13.03
N GLY A 89 -1.04 6.57 -13.48
CA GLY A 89 -1.19 7.82 -12.75
C GLY A 89 -2.66 8.18 -12.50
N ALA A 90 -3.51 8.07 -13.52
CA ALA A 90 -4.95 8.31 -13.38
C ALA A 90 -5.63 7.29 -12.44
N ALA A 91 -5.25 6.01 -12.52
CA ALA A 91 -5.75 4.97 -11.63
C ALA A 91 -5.35 5.21 -10.17
N MET A 92 -4.11 5.68 -9.92
CA MET A 92 -3.65 6.04 -8.58
C MET A 92 -4.41 7.24 -8.01
N VAL A 93 -4.64 8.28 -8.81
CA VAL A 93 -5.46 9.43 -8.38
C VAL A 93 -6.87 8.98 -8.03
N PHE A 94 -7.49 8.13 -8.85
CA PHE A 94 -8.83 7.62 -8.58
C PHE A 94 -8.89 6.72 -7.33
N TYR A 95 -7.87 5.88 -7.12
CA TYR A 95 -7.75 5.05 -5.92
C TYR A 95 -7.63 5.90 -4.65
N LEU A 96 -6.76 6.90 -4.65
CA LEU A 96 -6.57 7.81 -3.52
C LEU A 96 -7.81 8.66 -3.27
N LEU A 97 -8.43 9.20 -4.33
CA LEU A 97 -9.67 9.95 -4.24
C LEU A 97 -10.78 9.11 -3.61
N ARG A 98 -10.98 7.88 -4.09
CA ARG A 98 -11.96 6.95 -3.50
C ARG A 98 -11.67 6.72 -2.03
N ARG A 99 -10.42 6.42 -1.68
CA ARG A 99 -10.02 6.15 -0.30
C ARG A 99 -10.31 7.34 0.61
N VAL A 100 -9.97 8.56 0.20
CA VAL A 100 -10.26 9.80 0.93
C VAL A 100 -11.77 10.02 1.08
N LEU A 101 -12.55 9.85 0.01
CA LEU A 101 -14.01 10.05 0.04
C LEU A 101 -14.75 9.02 0.91
N THR A 102 -14.20 7.82 1.08
CA THR A 102 -14.75 6.78 1.96
C THR A 102 -14.17 6.79 3.37
N VAL A 103 -13.21 7.67 3.68
CA VAL A 103 -12.72 7.85 5.06
C VAL A 103 -13.80 8.56 5.86
N GLY A 104 -14.35 7.87 6.86
CA GLY A 104 -15.47 8.35 7.69
C GLY A 104 -16.83 7.76 7.31
N ILE A 105 -16.89 6.89 6.29
CA ILE A 105 -18.06 6.05 6.00
C ILE A 105 -17.69 4.60 6.39
N TRP A 106 -17.57 4.39 7.69
CA TRP A 106 -17.61 3.09 8.37
C TRP A 106 -18.47 3.24 9.62
#